data_AF-A0A9D0P2Z9-F1
#
_entry.id   AF-A0A9D0P2Z9-F1
#
_cell.length_a   1.000
_cell.length_b   1.000
_cell.length_c   1.000
_cell.angle_alpha   90.00
_cell.angle_beta   90.00
_cell.angle_gamma   90.00
#
_symmetry.space_group_name_H-M   'P 1'
#
loop_
_entity.id
_entity.type
_entity.pdbx_description
1 polymer ?
#
loop_
_entity_poly.entity_id
_entity_poly.type
_entity_poly.pdbx_seq_one_letter_code
_entity_poly.pdbx_strand_id
1 'polypeptide(L)'
;MESQDKSVMVKLLIVVGSLVLLTVIIVMLARLLGALHTESSSASAEEMQKERLALVRERVKKIGSLDAADASATPVARSGKEIVDGVCGACHGSGVLGAPKIGDSAAWGSRMSAGFDGLVANATNGKGAMPAKGGDPTLSEMDMKKAIAQMLKDSGQEAPDFAATSTADASATTGTPAAQASASQATTDHQAIAPIEPLPEIPPISSTTAEASAPTATTSAETPANIASEAHADIPVAHEEIAPIEPLPEIPPMPDFSAQIPAPPVPVVPPVPAAPAIP
;
A
#
# COMPACT_ATOMS: atom_id res chain seq x y z
N MET A 1 45.04 15.53 -54.61
CA MET A 1 43.75 15.04 -54.08
C MET A 1 42.57 15.83 -54.67
N GLU A 2 42.49 15.99 -56.00
CA GLU A 2 41.72 17.12 -56.54
C GLU A 2 40.44 16.77 -57.32
N SER A 3 40.22 15.51 -57.73
CA SER A 3 39.01 15.14 -58.49
C SER A 3 38.36 13.84 -58.02
N GLN A 4 39.16 12.80 -57.78
CA GLN A 4 38.65 11.53 -57.26
C GLN A 4 38.09 11.68 -55.84
N ASP A 5 38.77 12.43 -54.98
CA ASP A 5 38.32 12.73 -53.60
C ASP A 5 37.03 13.56 -53.57
N LYS A 6 36.82 14.45 -54.54
CA LYS A 6 35.59 15.25 -54.66
C LYS A 6 34.40 14.38 -55.03
N SER A 7 34.57 13.43 -55.96
CA SER A 7 33.48 12.51 -56.33
C SER A 7 33.13 11.55 -55.19
N VAL A 8 34.14 11.07 -54.44
CA VAL A 8 33.91 10.24 -53.24
C VAL A 8 33.22 11.04 -52.14
N MET A 9 33.67 12.27 -51.87
CA MET A 9 33.06 13.13 -50.86
C MET A 9 31.63 13.53 -51.23
N VAL A 10 31.34 13.85 -52.49
CA VAL A 10 29.97 14.16 -52.95
C VAL A 10 29.06 12.94 -52.82
N LYS A 11 29.50 11.74 -53.20
CA LYS A 11 28.72 10.50 -53.04
C LYS A 11 28.48 10.18 -51.56
N LEU A 12 29.48 10.37 -50.72
CA LEU A 12 29.35 10.19 -49.27
C LEU A 12 28.35 11.18 -48.66
N LEU A 13 28.38 12.46 -49.06
CA LEU A 13 27.42 13.47 -48.61
C LEU A 13 26.00 13.18 -49.10
N ILE A 14 25.82 12.66 -50.32
CA ILE A 14 24.51 12.26 -50.84
C ILE A 14 23.95 11.08 -50.03
N VAL A 15 24.77 10.06 -49.73
CA VAL A 15 24.34 8.88 -48.95
C VAL A 15 24.03 9.25 -47.50
N VAL A 16 24.89 10.05 -46.85
CA VAL A 16 24.64 10.53 -45.48
C VAL A 16 23.42 11.44 -45.45
N GLY A 17 23.28 12.33 -46.44
CA GLY A 17 22.11 13.20 -46.58
C GLY A 17 20.81 12.42 -46.77
N SER A 18 20.80 11.36 -47.60
CA SER A 18 19.61 10.53 -47.79
C SER A 18 19.27 9.74 -46.52
N LEU A 19 20.27 9.27 -45.78
CA LEU A 19 20.06 8.56 -44.52
C LEU A 19 19.44 9.49 -43.47
N VAL A 20 19.96 10.71 -43.31
CA VAL A 20 19.42 11.70 -42.36
C VAL A 20 18.01 12.13 -42.77
N LEU A 21 17.76 12.34 -44.06
CA LEU A 21 16.42 12.66 -44.54
C LEU A 21 15.44 11.52 -44.24
N LEU A 22 15.84 10.28 -44.48
CA LEU A 22 15.02 9.09 -44.22
C LEU A 22 14.73 8.92 -42.72
N THR A 23 15.70 9.14 -41.83
CA THR A 23 15.47 9.07 -40.38
C THR A 23 14.53 10.18 -39.91
N VAL A 24 14.66 11.41 -40.42
CA VAL A 24 13.73 12.51 -40.11
C VAL A 24 12.31 12.19 -40.59
N ILE A 25 12.18 11.64 -41.80
CA ILE A 25 10.88 11.21 -42.35
C ILE A 25 10.27 10.11 -41.47
N ILE A 26 11.04 9.10 -41.08
CA ILE A 26 10.57 8.01 -40.22
C ILE A 26 10.15 8.53 -38.84
N VAL A 27 10.92 9.43 -38.22
CA VAL A 27 10.57 10.04 -36.93
C VAL A 27 9.31 10.90 -37.06
N MET A 28 9.16 11.67 -38.13
CA MET A 28 7.96 12.45 -38.40
C MET A 28 6.73 11.55 -38.61
N LEU A 29 6.86 10.45 -39.37
CA LEU A 29 5.83 9.44 -39.56
C LEU A 29 5.49 8.74 -38.25
N ALA A 30 6.47 8.38 -37.42
CA ALA A 30 6.22 7.76 -36.12
C ALA A 30 5.48 8.71 -35.16
N ARG A 31 5.83 10.01 -35.17
CA ARG A 31 5.10 11.04 -34.41
C ARG A 31 3.68 11.26 -34.94
N LEU A 32 3.49 11.22 -36.26
CA LEU A 32 2.18 11.33 -36.90
C LEU A 32 1.29 10.10 -36.62
N LEU A 33 1.84 8.89 -36.72
CA LEU A 33 1.14 7.65 -36.38
C LEU A 33 0.85 7.57 -34.88
N GLY A 34 1.77 8.01 -34.02
CA GLY A 34 1.54 8.14 -32.57
C GLY A 34 0.45 9.16 -32.24
N ALA A 35 0.40 10.28 -32.95
CA ALA A 35 -0.67 11.27 -32.82
C ALA A 35 -2.03 10.69 -33.28
N LEU A 36 -2.07 9.91 -34.37
CA LEU A 36 -3.31 9.25 -34.80
C LEU A 36 -3.76 8.12 -33.86
N HIS A 37 -2.80 7.36 -33.31
CA HIS A 37 -3.09 6.31 -32.32
C HIS A 37 -3.53 6.88 -30.97
N THR A 38 -2.96 7.99 -30.50
CA THR A 38 -3.35 8.58 -29.21
C THR A 38 -4.77 9.16 -29.26
N GLU A 39 -5.21 9.74 -30.38
CA GLU A 39 -6.58 10.25 -30.54
C GLU A 39 -7.61 9.11 -30.56
N SER A 40 -7.29 8.00 -31.23
CA SER A 40 -8.18 6.82 -31.25
C SER A 40 -8.15 6.06 -29.92
N SER A 41 -7.01 6.05 -29.21
CA SER A 41 -6.86 5.36 -27.93
C SER A 41 -7.42 6.17 -26.77
N SER A 42 -7.33 7.51 -26.79
CA SER A 42 -7.94 8.37 -25.77
C SER A 42 -9.45 8.37 -25.91
N ALA A 43 -9.99 8.47 -27.14
CA ALA A 43 -11.42 8.33 -27.38
C ALA A 43 -11.96 6.94 -26.94
N SER A 44 -11.22 5.87 -27.22
CA SER A 44 -11.57 4.52 -26.77
C SER A 44 -11.39 4.32 -25.26
N ALA A 45 -10.42 4.98 -24.63
CA ALA A 45 -10.20 4.94 -23.18
C ALA A 45 -11.27 5.72 -22.42
N GLU A 46 -11.70 6.88 -22.91
CA GLU A 46 -12.78 7.69 -22.35
C GLU A 46 -14.13 6.95 -22.41
N GLU A 47 -14.44 6.30 -23.54
CA GLU A 47 -15.66 5.49 -23.66
C GLU A 47 -15.60 4.24 -22.76
N MET A 48 -14.46 3.56 -22.68
CA MET A 48 -14.27 2.43 -21.76
C MET A 48 -14.33 2.85 -20.29
N GLN A 49 -13.81 4.03 -19.95
CA GLN A 49 -13.92 4.58 -18.59
C GLN A 49 -15.35 4.97 -18.26
N LYS A 50 -16.10 5.56 -19.20
CA LYS A 50 -17.52 5.90 -19.02
C LYS A 50 -18.39 4.66 -18.85
N GLU A 51 -18.14 3.60 -19.60
CA GLU A 51 -18.82 2.32 -19.46
C GLU A 51 -18.47 1.64 -18.12
N ARG A 52 -17.19 1.59 -17.75
CA ARG A 52 -16.76 1.10 -16.43
C ARG A 52 -17.38 1.90 -15.29
N LEU A 53 -17.44 3.22 -15.42
CA LEU A 53 -18.02 4.10 -14.41
C LEU A 53 -19.54 3.94 -14.33
N ALA A 54 -20.22 3.66 -15.45
CA ALA A 54 -21.64 3.31 -15.46
C ALA A 54 -21.89 1.97 -14.75
N LEU A 55 -21.09 0.94 -15.03
CA LEU A 55 -21.18 -0.38 -14.37
C LEU A 55 -20.87 -0.29 -12.87
N VAL A 56 -19.91 0.54 -12.47
CA VAL A 56 -19.61 0.80 -11.06
C VAL A 56 -20.77 1.55 -10.39
N ARG A 57 -21.33 2.59 -11.03
CA ARG A 57 -22.52 3.29 -10.50
C ARG A 57 -23.74 2.40 -10.36
N GLU A 58 -23.97 1.49 -11.32
CA GLU A 58 -25.04 0.48 -11.26
C GLU A 58 -24.90 -0.40 -10.00
N ARG A 59 -23.67 -0.88 -9.73
CA ARG A 59 -23.38 -1.70 -8.55
C ARG A 59 -23.42 -0.92 -7.24
N VAL A 60 -22.98 0.34 -7.27
CA VAL A 60 -22.93 1.23 -6.10
C VAL A 60 -24.31 1.78 -5.73
N LYS A 61 -25.24 1.91 -6.69
CA LYS A 61 -26.64 2.32 -6.41
C LYS A 61 -27.35 1.42 -5.39
N LYS A 62 -26.96 0.15 -5.28
CA LYS A 62 -27.50 -0.80 -4.29
C LYS A 62 -26.99 -0.56 -2.86
N ILE A 63 -25.89 0.18 -2.70
CA ILE A 63 -25.22 0.45 -1.41
C ILE A 63 -25.18 1.95 -1.05
N GLY A 64 -25.76 2.83 -1.88
CA GLY A 64 -25.82 4.28 -1.65
C GLY A 64 -25.01 5.06 -2.69
N SER A 65 -25.52 6.23 -3.09
CA SER A 65 -24.91 7.11 -4.09
C SER A 65 -23.70 7.84 -3.52
N LEU A 66 -22.51 7.59 -4.07
CA LEU A 66 -21.34 8.45 -3.88
C LEU A 66 -21.02 9.08 -5.24
N ASP A 67 -21.26 10.38 -5.37
CA ASP A 67 -20.78 11.18 -6.49
C ASP A 67 -19.25 11.16 -6.54
N ALA A 68 -18.70 11.30 -7.76
CA ALA A 68 -17.28 11.26 -8.03
C ALA A 68 -16.49 12.10 -7.01
N ALA A 69 -15.41 11.50 -6.49
CA ALA A 69 -14.55 12.09 -5.47
C ALA A 69 -14.20 13.55 -5.78
N ASP A 70 -14.81 14.45 -5.01
CA ASP A 70 -14.32 15.80 -4.82
C ASP A 70 -12.95 15.69 -4.16
N ALA A 71 -11.91 16.31 -4.71
CA ALA A 71 -10.58 16.32 -4.11
C ALA A 71 -10.53 17.05 -2.75
N SER A 72 -11.65 17.59 -2.30
CA SER A 72 -11.90 18.19 -0.98
C SER A 72 -12.91 17.38 -0.16
N ALA A 73 -13.33 16.20 -0.61
CA ALA A 73 -14.15 15.30 0.19
C ALA A 73 -13.37 14.89 1.44
N THR A 74 -13.92 15.18 2.61
CA THR A 74 -13.43 14.67 3.90
C THR A 74 -13.13 13.17 3.74
N PRO A 75 -11.91 12.71 4.07
CA PRO A 75 -11.56 11.30 3.97
C PRO A 75 -12.65 10.47 4.61
N VAL A 76 -13.26 9.58 3.83
CA VAL A 76 -14.28 8.64 4.34
C VAL A 76 -13.64 7.92 5.51
N ALA A 77 -14.25 8.05 6.69
CA ALA A 77 -13.70 7.47 7.91
C ALA A 77 -13.70 5.94 7.76
N ARG A 78 -12.52 5.37 7.56
CA ARG A 78 -12.36 3.92 7.46
C ARG A 78 -12.36 3.29 8.84
N SER A 79 -12.86 2.06 8.91
CA SER A 79 -12.74 1.27 10.13
C SER A 79 -11.32 0.72 10.27
N GLY A 80 -10.87 0.46 11.51
CA GLY A 80 -9.56 -0.15 11.76
C GLY A 80 -9.42 -1.50 11.05
N LYS A 81 -10.48 -2.31 11.06
CA LYS A 81 -10.53 -3.60 10.35
C LYS A 81 -10.35 -3.45 8.84
N GLU A 82 -11.04 -2.50 8.23
CA GLU A 82 -10.93 -2.25 6.78
C GLU A 82 -9.52 -1.83 6.37
N ILE A 83 -8.85 -1.02 7.19
CA ILE A 83 -7.46 -0.62 6.95
C ILE A 83 -6.52 -1.83 7.12
N VAL A 84 -6.75 -2.64 8.16
CA VAL A 84 -5.96 -3.85 8.39
C VAL A 84 -6.09 -4.81 7.22
N ASP A 85 -7.31 -5.06 6.75
CA ASP A 85 -7.56 -5.98 5.63
C ASP A 85 -6.98 -5.43 4.31
N GLY A 86 -7.09 -4.12 4.07
CA GLY A 86 -6.68 -3.49 2.81
C GLY A 86 -5.20 -3.13 2.70
N VAL A 87 -4.52 -2.86 3.82
CA VAL A 87 -3.14 -2.33 3.82
C VAL A 87 -2.21 -3.17 4.69
N CYS A 88 -2.56 -3.36 5.97
CA CYS A 88 -1.62 -3.89 6.95
C CYS A 88 -1.45 -5.41 6.87
N GLY A 89 -2.51 -6.12 6.50
CA GLY A 89 -2.60 -7.58 6.49
C GLY A 89 -1.67 -8.25 5.48
N ALA A 90 -1.31 -7.56 4.39
CA ALA A 90 -0.40 -8.06 3.38
C ALA A 90 0.96 -8.49 3.97
N CYS A 91 1.44 -7.76 4.99
CA CYS A 91 2.69 -8.09 5.68
C CYS A 91 2.43 -8.72 7.05
N HIS A 92 1.47 -8.21 7.82
CA HIS A 92 1.24 -8.63 9.19
C HIS A 92 0.35 -9.88 9.32
N GLY A 93 -0.33 -10.33 8.27
CA GLY A 93 -1.13 -11.55 8.31
C GLY A 93 -0.28 -12.82 8.42
N SER A 94 0.83 -12.89 7.68
CA SER A 94 1.77 -14.01 7.69
C SER A 94 3.13 -13.70 8.31
N GLY A 95 3.42 -12.43 8.60
CA GLY A 95 4.69 -12.00 9.18
C GLY A 95 5.81 -11.83 8.14
N VAL A 96 5.48 -11.29 6.97
CA VAL A 96 6.42 -11.04 5.87
C VAL A 96 7.60 -10.19 6.37
N LEU A 97 8.83 -10.60 6.02
CA LEU A 97 10.08 -9.94 6.43
C LEU A 97 10.24 -9.78 7.96
N GLY A 98 9.61 -10.66 8.74
CA GLY A 98 9.64 -10.59 10.21
C GLY A 98 8.67 -9.55 10.79
N ALA A 99 7.67 -9.12 10.02
CA ALA A 99 6.58 -8.33 10.55
C ALA A 99 5.88 -9.09 11.70
N PRO A 100 5.45 -8.42 12.79
CA PRO A 100 4.72 -9.07 13.86
C PRO A 100 3.39 -9.59 13.33
N LYS A 101 3.17 -10.89 13.48
CA LYS A 101 1.98 -11.56 12.98
C LYS A 101 0.76 -11.16 13.81
N ILE A 102 -0.34 -10.76 13.17
CA ILE A 102 -1.61 -10.53 13.86
C ILE A 102 -2.08 -11.87 14.48
N GLY A 103 -2.44 -11.84 15.75
CA GLY A 103 -2.76 -13.05 16.54
C GLY A 103 -1.59 -13.58 17.38
N ASP A 104 -0.36 -13.07 17.21
CA ASP A 104 0.78 -13.46 18.05
C ASP A 104 0.88 -12.58 19.31
N SER A 105 0.17 -12.97 20.37
CA SER A 105 0.14 -12.20 21.62
C SER A 105 1.52 -11.97 22.24
N ALA A 106 2.49 -12.87 22.04
CA ALA A 106 3.83 -12.72 22.61
C ALA A 106 4.64 -11.66 21.86
N ALA A 107 4.57 -11.68 20.52
CA ALA A 107 5.22 -10.68 19.69
C ALA A 107 4.63 -9.27 19.90
N TRP A 108 3.31 -9.18 20.05
CA TRP A 108 2.63 -7.90 20.30
C TRP A 108 2.81 -7.41 21.74
N GLY A 109 2.81 -8.30 22.73
CA GLY A 109 3.06 -7.94 24.13
C GLY A 109 4.44 -7.32 24.35
N SER A 110 5.48 -7.87 23.72
CA SER A 110 6.83 -7.29 23.78
C SER A 110 6.92 -5.89 23.16
N ARG A 111 6.06 -5.59 22.18
CA ARG A 111 6.03 -4.31 21.47
C ARG A 111 5.23 -3.26 22.23
N MET A 112 4.23 -3.68 22.99
CA MET A 112 3.44 -2.82 23.87
C MET A 112 4.26 -2.15 24.97
N SER A 113 5.50 -2.59 25.24
CA SER A 113 6.44 -1.86 26.11
C SER A 113 6.73 -0.43 25.63
N ALA A 114 6.57 -0.14 24.34
CA ALA A 114 6.68 1.23 23.80
C ALA A 114 5.41 2.08 24.03
N GLY A 115 4.33 1.49 24.54
CA GLY A 115 3.02 2.10 24.62
C GLY A 115 2.31 2.22 23.27
N PHE A 116 1.01 2.48 23.31
CA PHE A 116 0.18 2.61 22.10
C PHE A 116 0.66 3.74 21.19
N ASP A 117 0.90 4.94 21.75
CA ASP A 117 1.35 6.09 20.96
C ASP A 117 2.74 5.87 20.35
N GLY A 118 3.62 5.14 21.05
CA GLY A 118 4.92 4.73 20.51
C GLY A 118 4.78 3.80 19.30
N LEU A 119 3.81 2.88 19.31
CA LEU A 119 3.50 2.03 18.16
C LEU A 119 2.95 2.86 17.00
N VAL A 120 2.04 3.79 17.27
CA VAL A 120 1.48 4.71 16.26
C VAL A 120 2.58 5.55 15.62
N ALA A 121 3.49 6.11 16.42
CA ALA A 121 4.61 6.90 15.92
C ALA A 121 5.55 6.05 15.04
N ASN A 122 5.90 4.84 15.47
CA ASN A 122 6.74 3.94 14.67
C ASN A 122 6.08 3.54 13.35
N ALA A 123 4.78 3.25 13.36
CA ALA A 123 4.05 2.87 12.14
C ALA A 123 3.81 4.06 11.20
N THR A 124 3.62 5.26 11.74
CA THR A 124 3.44 6.49 10.96
C THR A 124 4.73 6.89 10.25
N ASN A 125 5.88 6.82 10.95
CA ASN A 125 7.19 7.17 10.40
C ASN A 125 7.84 6.02 9.61
N GLY A 126 7.39 4.79 9.82
CA GLY A 126 8.05 3.58 9.30
C GLY A 126 9.16 3.11 10.23
N LYS A 127 9.46 1.81 10.18
CA LYS A 127 10.50 1.18 11.01
C LYS A 127 11.03 -0.09 10.37
N GLY A 128 12.33 -0.13 10.11
CA GLY A 128 12.97 -1.27 9.46
C GLY A 128 12.37 -1.52 8.07
N ALA A 129 11.85 -2.72 7.83
CA ALA A 129 11.18 -3.08 6.58
C ALA A 129 9.74 -2.56 6.45
N MET A 130 9.16 -1.98 7.52
CA MET A 130 7.81 -1.40 7.48
C MET A 130 7.87 0.04 6.95
N PRO A 131 7.25 0.34 5.79
CA PRO A 131 7.22 1.70 5.24
C PRO A 131 6.36 2.64 6.11
N ALA A 132 6.57 3.94 5.94
CA ALA A 132 5.76 4.98 6.58
C ALA A 132 4.27 4.80 6.26
N LYS A 133 3.41 4.91 7.27
CA LYS A 133 1.95 4.67 7.18
C LYS A 133 1.60 3.31 6.54
N GLY A 134 2.44 2.30 6.66
CA GLY A 134 2.20 1.00 6.01
C GLY A 134 2.21 1.05 4.48
N GLY A 135 2.72 2.13 3.88
CA GLY A 135 2.80 2.31 2.42
C GLY A 135 1.61 3.06 1.81
N ASP A 136 0.58 3.39 2.59
CA ASP A 136 -0.56 4.20 2.13
C ASP A 136 -0.46 5.64 2.69
N PRO A 137 -0.03 6.63 1.89
CA PRO A 137 0.09 8.00 2.34
C PRO A 137 -1.26 8.68 2.61
N THR A 138 -2.37 8.08 2.18
CA THR A 138 -3.72 8.62 2.37
C THR A 138 -4.29 8.35 3.76
N LEU A 139 -3.65 7.48 4.55
CA LEU A 139 -4.06 7.19 5.92
C LEU A 139 -3.87 8.42 6.83
N SER A 140 -4.96 8.84 7.47
CA SER A 140 -4.89 9.85 8.53
C SER A 140 -4.27 9.28 9.80
N GLU A 141 -3.86 10.14 10.73
CA GLU A 141 -3.38 9.71 12.04
C GLU A 141 -4.46 8.91 12.80
N MET A 142 -5.73 9.29 12.64
CA MET A 142 -6.86 8.58 13.24
C MET A 142 -7.03 7.18 12.64
N ASP A 143 -6.85 7.04 11.33
CA ASP A 143 -6.87 5.75 10.65
C ASP A 143 -5.74 4.84 11.15
N MET A 144 -4.53 5.39 11.33
CA MET A 144 -3.40 4.66 11.90
C MET A 144 -3.70 4.17 13.33
N LYS A 145 -4.27 5.02 14.18
CA LYS A 145 -4.67 4.64 15.54
C LYS A 145 -5.71 3.52 15.54
N LYS A 146 -6.76 3.63 14.70
CA LYS A 146 -7.79 2.60 14.56
C LYS A 146 -7.22 1.27 14.06
N ALA A 147 -6.34 1.30 13.06
CA ALA A 147 -5.72 0.09 12.51
C ALA A 147 -4.85 -0.62 13.55
N ILE A 148 -4.01 0.13 14.28
CA ILE A 148 -3.13 -0.45 15.31
C ILE A 148 -3.95 -1.00 16.48
N ALA A 149 -4.99 -0.29 16.91
CA ALA A 149 -5.89 -0.78 17.95
C ALA A 149 -6.58 -2.08 17.53
N GLN A 150 -6.99 -2.18 16.26
CA GLN A 150 -7.57 -3.41 15.72
C GLN A 150 -6.54 -4.57 15.71
N MET A 151 -5.31 -4.34 15.23
CA MET A 151 -4.26 -5.37 15.23
C MET A 151 -3.89 -5.84 16.63
N LEU A 152 -3.86 -4.92 17.60
CA LEU A 152 -3.63 -5.24 19.01
C LEU A 152 -4.75 -6.10 19.58
N LYS A 153 -6.01 -5.71 19.34
CA LYS A 153 -7.19 -6.47 19.75
C LYS A 153 -7.21 -7.88 19.16
N ASP A 154 -6.92 -7.99 17.86
CA ASP A 154 -6.84 -9.28 17.16
C ASP A 154 -5.67 -10.15 17.65
N SER A 155 -4.68 -9.52 18.32
CA SER A 155 -3.54 -10.19 18.95
C SER A 155 -3.71 -10.38 20.46
N GLY A 156 -4.93 -10.15 20.99
CA GLY A 156 -5.25 -10.34 22.40
C GLY A 156 -4.59 -9.31 23.33
N GLN A 157 -4.21 -8.14 22.82
CA GLN A 157 -3.69 -7.02 23.61
C GLN A 157 -4.82 -6.03 23.89
N GLU A 158 -4.82 -5.44 25.09
CA GLU A 158 -5.70 -4.33 25.42
C GLU A 158 -5.31 -3.11 24.58
N ALA A 159 -6.27 -2.54 23.87
CA ALA A 159 -6.06 -1.36 23.03
C ALA A 159 -7.10 -0.30 23.38
N PRO A 160 -6.77 1.00 23.26
CA PRO A 160 -7.78 2.03 23.47
C PRO A 160 -8.89 1.89 22.42
N ASP A 161 -10.13 2.06 22.85
CA ASP A 161 -11.29 1.92 21.96
C ASP A 161 -11.44 3.16 21.08
N PHE A 162 -10.88 3.07 19.87
CA PHE A 162 -11.13 4.02 18.78
C PHE A 162 -12.16 3.49 17.78
N ALA A 163 -12.72 2.30 18.02
CA ALA A 163 -13.69 1.65 17.15
C ALA A 163 -15.11 2.19 17.37
N ALA A 164 -15.41 2.74 18.55
CA ALA A 164 -16.72 3.28 18.90
C ALA A 164 -17.08 4.63 18.25
N THR A 165 -16.12 5.38 17.69
CA THR A 165 -16.37 6.75 17.19
C THR A 165 -16.85 6.82 15.73
N SER A 166 -17.30 5.72 15.14
CA SER A 166 -17.80 5.72 13.75
C SER A 166 -19.33 5.72 13.60
N THR A 167 -20.11 5.79 14.69
CA THR A 167 -21.59 5.85 14.59
C THR A 167 -22.24 6.95 15.44
N ALA A 168 -21.48 7.89 15.99
CA ALA A 168 -22.04 8.98 16.80
C ALA A 168 -21.27 10.30 16.62
N ASP A 169 -21.24 10.82 15.39
CA ASP A 169 -21.26 12.28 15.16
C ASP A 169 -21.79 12.56 13.75
N ALA A 170 -23.09 12.28 13.58
CA ALA A 170 -23.90 12.78 12.48
C ALA A 170 -25.17 13.38 13.08
N SER A 171 -25.03 14.14 14.17
CA SER A 171 -26.11 14.99 14.69
C SER A 171 -25.59 15.98 15.75
N ALA A 172 -24.83 17.00 15.32
CA ALA A 172 -24.75 18.29 16.03
C ALA A 172 -24.00 19.34 15.21
N THR A 173 -24.59 19.82 14.11
CA THR A 173 -24.27 21.16 13.59
C THR A 173 -25.55 21.98 13.52
N THR A 174 -25.83 22.68 14.61
CA THR A 174 -26.54 23.96 14.54
C THR A 174 -26.00 24.88 15.64
N GLY A 175 -25.17 25.85 15.24
CA GLY A 175 -24.57 26.82 16.14
C GLY A 175 -23.77 27.87 15.38
N THR A 176 -24.45 28.64 14.55
CA THR A 176 -23.98 29.81 13.79
C THR A 176 -23.15 30.79 14.65
N PRO A 177 -22.12 31.45 14.05
CA PRO A 177 -21.20 32.35 14.76
C PRO A 177 -21.80 33.76 14.96
N ALA A 178 -21.55 34.36 16.13
CA ALA A 178 -21.68 35.80 16.32
C ALA A 178 -20.59 36.31 17.27
N ALA A 179 -19.80 37.24 16.74
CA ALA A 179 -18.76 37.97 17.44
C ALA A 179 -19.35 38.91 18.50
N GLN A 180 -18.69 39.03 19.66
CA GLN A 180 -18.56 40.30 20.37
C GLN A 180 -17.15 40.45 20.94
N ALA A 181 -16.51 41.55 20.54
CA ALA A 181 -15.34 42.11 21.17
C ALA A 181 -15.70 42.73 22.52
N SER A 182 -14.78 42.67 23.49
CA SER A 182 -14.50 43.82 24.35
C SER A 182 -13.07 43.74 24.85
N ALA A 183 -12.34 44.82 24.62
CA ALA A 183 -10.96 45.03 25.02
C ALA A 183 -10.84 45.36 26.50
N SER A 184 -9.72 44.98 27.13
CA SER A 184 -9.08 45.81 28.15
C SER A 184 -7.57 45.59 28.14
N GLN A 185 -6.85 46.66 28.47
CA GLN A 185 -5.55 47.05 27.94
C GLN A 185 -4.31 46.44 28.62
N ALA A 186 -3.26 46.37 27.78
CA ALA A 186 -1.83 46.53 28.02
C ALA A 186 -1.27 46.65 29.45
N THR A 187 -0.23 45.86 29.73
CA THR A 187 1.06 46.43 30.17
C THR A 187 2.21 45.70 29.48
N THR A 188 3.13 46.52 28.96
CA THR A 188 4.43 46.17 28.38
C THR A 188 5.36 45.66 29.48
N ASP A 189 6.07 44.56 29.24
CA ASP A 189 7.48 44.51 29.65
C ASP A 189 8.31 43.69 28.66
N HIS A 190 9.47 44.26 28.31
CA HIS A 190 10.45 43.78 27.36
C HIS A 190 11.58 43.17 28.18
N GLN A 191 11.94 41.89 27.96
CA GLN A 191 13.34 41.51 28.16
C GLN A 191 13.78 40.36 27.25
N ALA A 192 15.01 40.52 26.78
CA ALA A 192 15.64 39.98 25.59
C ALA A 192 16.48 38.71 25.84
N ILE A 193 17.15 38.27 24.76
CA ILE A 193 18.31 37.33 24.61
C ILE A 193 17.92 35.93 24.12
N ALA A 194 18.52 35.32 23.10
CA ALA A 194 19.43 35.71 22.00
C ALA A 194 19.44 34.53 20.98
N PRO A 195 19.90 34.72 19.72
CA PRO A 195 19.93 33.67 18.69
C PRO A 195 21.09 32.69 18.93
N ILE A 196 20.86 31.38 18.72
CA ILE A 196 21.92 30.37 18.73
C ILE A 196 22.13 29.86 17.29
N GLU A 197 23.38 29.97 16.86
CA GLU A 197 23.96 29.59 15.56
C GLU A 197 23.80 28.11 15.15
N PRO A 198 23.89 27.79 13.85
CA PRO A 198 23.93 26.43 13.32
C PRO A 198 25.36 25.95 12.98
N LEU A 199 25.74 24.72 13.38
CA LEU A 199 26.64 23.77 12.69
C LEU A 199 26.93 22.54 13.60
N PRO A 200 27.45 21.39 13.09
CA PRO A 200 27.82 21.06 11.72
C PRO A 200 27.32 19.70 11.17
N GLU A 201 27.26 19.64 9.83
CA GLU A 201 27.12 18.44 9.00
C GLU A 201 28.22 17.39 9.25
N ILE A 202 27.82 16.12 9.21
CA ILE A 202 28.71 14.95 9.20
C ILE A 202 28.82 14.45 7.74
N PRO A 203 30.04 14.25 7.19
CA PRO A 203 30.25 13.89 5.79
C PRO A 203 29.89 12.43 5.45
N PRO A 204 29.64 12.11 4.16
CA PRO A 204 29.27 10.77 3.71
C PRO A 204 30.46 9.80 3.73
N ILE A 205 30.31 8.66 4.42
CA ILE A 205 31.24 7.55 4.32
C ILE A 205 31.06 6.82 2.98
N SER A 206 32.15 6.76 2.22
CA SER A 206 32.28 6.03 0.97
C SER A 206 32.38 4.51 1.22
N SER A 207 31.74 3.77 0.32
CA SER A 207 32.19 2.52 -0.32
C SER A 207 33.22 1.67 0.42
N THR A 208 32.79 0.49 0.91
CA THR A 208 33.65 -0.69 0.90
C THR A 208 32.94 -1.84 0.21
N THR A 209 33.52 -2.24 -0.91
CA THR A 209 33.20 -3.45 -1.67
C THR A 209 33.90 -4.62 -1.00
N ALA A 210 33.19 -5.72 -0.76
CA ALA A 210 33.76 -7.03 -0.49
C ALA A 210 32.91 -8.12 -1.18
N GLU A 211 33.36 -8.46 -2.39
CA GLU A 211 33.40 -9.77 -3.08
C GLU A 211 33.54 -10.96 -2.09
N ALA A 212 33.01 -12.19 -2.21
CA ALA A 212 32.35 -13.03 -3.22
C ALA A 212 31.57 -14.14 -2.45
N SER A 213 30.53 -14.80 -2.96
CA SER A 213 30.65 -15.98 -3.84
C SER A 213 29.28 -16.43 -4.35
N ALA A 214 29.19 -16.72 -5.65
CA ALA A 214 28.13 -17.51 -6.28
C ALA A 214 28.27 -19.00 -5.90
N PRO A 215 27.24 -19.83 -6.15
CA PRO A 215 27.27 -20.59 -7.40
C PRO A 215 25.94 -20.64 -8.18
N THR A 216 26.10 -20.40 -9.48
CA THR A 216 25.51 -21.06 -10.67
C THR A 216 24.25 -21.92 -10.53
N ALA A 217 23.27 -21.54 -11.35
CA ALA A 217 22.18 -22.34 -11.84
C ALA A 217 22.64 -23.61 -12.58
N THR A 218 21.83 -24.67 -12.49
CA THR A 218 21.73 -25.71 -13.52
C THR A 218 20.31 -25.75 -14.04
N THR A 219 20.25 -25.64 -15.37
CA THR A 219 19.10 -25.76 -16.25
C THR A 219 18.52 -27.17 -16.24
N SER A 220 17.21 -27.30 -16.44
CA SER A 220 16.63 -28.36 -17.27
C SER A 220 15.25 -27.93 -17.72
N ALA A 221 15.19 -27.51 -18.99
CA ALA A 221 13.98 -27.44 -19.77
C ALA A 221 13.63 -28.86 -20.24
N GLU A 222 12.35 -29.23 -20.16
CA GLU A 222 11.79 -30.20 -21.11
C GLU A 222 10.31 -29.87 -21.39
N THR A 223 10.03 -29.74 -22.68
CA THR A 223 8.77 -29.63 -23.42
C THR A 223 9.20 -30.06 -24.84
N PRO A 224 8.48 -30.86 -25.64
CA PRO A 224 7.03 -30.74 -25.91
C PRO A 224 6.28 -32.06 -26.19
N ALA A 225 4.95 -32.00 -26.32
CA ALA A 225 4.24 -32.56 -27.48
C ALA A 225 2.75 -32.14 -27.52
N ASN A 226 2.33 -31.83 -28.73
CA ASN A 226 1.07 -31.27 -29.21
C ASN A 226 0.09 -32.38 -29.64
N ILE A 227 -1.21 -32.18 -29.49
CA ILE A 227 -2.20 -32.71 -30.45
C ILE A 227 -3.40 -31.75 -30.57
N ALA A 228 -3.81 -31.56 -31.82
CA ALA A 228 -4.74 -30.57 -32.31
C ALA A 228 -6.15 -31.12 -32.57
N SER A 229 -7.08 -30.16 -32.71
CA SER A 229 -8.30 -30.16 -33.54
C SER A 229 -9.49 -31.05 -33.11
N GLU A 230 -10.65 -30.42 -32.90
CA GLU A 230 -11.80 -30.53 -33.82
C GLU A 230 -12.93 -29.54 -33.43
N ALA A 231 -13.57 -28.97 -34.44
CA ALA A 231 -14.78 -28.15 -34.36
C ALA A 231 -16.03 -29.04 -34.26
N HIS A 232 -17.14 -28.53 -33.72
CA HIS A 232 -18.57 -28.81 -34.05
C HIS A 232 -19.44 -28.20 -32.92
N ALA A 233 -20.15 -27.10 -33.19
CA ALA A 233 -21.56 -27.04 -33.64
C ALA A 233 -22.57 -26.89 -32.48
N ASP A 234 -23.31 -25.77 -32.55
CA ASP A 234 -24.69 -25.50 -32.10
C ASP A 234 -25.42 -26.59 -31.29
N ILE A 235 -25.83 -26.27 -30.05
CA ILE A 235 -26.99 -26.90 -29.38
C ILE A 235 -27.78 -25.82 -28.60
N PRO A 236 -29.12 -25.72 -28.80
CA PRO A 236 -29.97 -24.62 -28.33
C PRO A 236 -30.40 -24.71 -26.86
N VAL A 237 -30.74 -23.54 -26.34
CA VAL A 237 -31.42 -23.30 -25.05
C VAL A 237 -32.79 -24.00 -25.03
N ALA A 238 -32.97 -24.91 -24.07
CA ALA A 238 -34.29 -25.36 -23.63
C ALA A 238 -34.40 -25.11 -22.11
N HIS A 239 -35.44 -24.39 -21.72
CA HIS A 239 -35.88 -24.25 -20.33
C HIS A 239 -36.48 -25.57 -19.89
N GLU A 240 -35.88 -26.21 -18.89
CA GLU A 240 -36.49 -27.31 -18.15
C GLU A 240 -36.52 -26.97 -16.65
N GLU A 241 -37.70 -27.20 -16.09
CA GLU A 241 -38.18 -26.86 -14.76
C GLU A 241 -37.36 -27.54 -13.65
N ILE A 242 -36.82 -26.75 -12.72
CA ILE A 242 -36.04 -27.25 -11.58
C ILE A 242 -37.00 -27.71 -10.47
N ALA A 243 -37.03 -29.02 -10.25
CA ALA A 243 -37.71 -29.65 -9.11
C ALA A 243 -37.07 -29.25 -7.76
N PRO A 244 -37.84 -29.27 -6.64
CA PRO A 244 -37.36 -28.80 -5.34
C PRO A 244 -36.24 -29.68 -4.75
N ILE A 245 -35.26 -29.00 -4.18
CA ILE A 245 -34.00 -29.53 -3.64
C ILE A 245 -34.28 -30.14 -2.26
N GLU A 246 -34.02 -31.44 -2.06
CA GLU A 246 -34.05 -32.09 -0.75
C GLU A 246 -32.94 -31.57 0.18
N PRO A 247 -33.16 -31.51 1.52
CA PRO A 247 -32.15 -31.02 2.46
C PRO A 247 -31.01 -32.03 2.66
N LEU A 248 -29.78 -31.51 2.59
CA LEU A 248 -28.50 -32.23 2.71
C LEU A 248 -28.31 -32.85 4.12
N PRO A 249 -27.73 -34.06 4.26
CA PRO A 249 -27.52 -34.69 5.57
C PRO A 249 -26.43 -34.00 6.42
N GLU A 250 -26.70 -33.91 7.72
CA GLU A 250 -25.86 -33.28 8.75
C GLU A 250 -24.51 -33.99 8.95
N ILE A 251 -23.43 -33.19 9.04
CA ILE A 251 -22.05 -33.62 9.26
C ILE A 251 -21.82 -33.84 10.78
N PRO A 252 -21.26 -34.98 11.23
CA PRO A 252 -21.00 -35.21 12.65
C PRO A 252 -19.84 -34.34 13.19
N PRO A 253 -19.85 -33.99 14.50
CA PRO A 253 -18.81 -33.16 15.10
C PRO A 253 -17.46 -33.89 15.21
N MET A 254 -16.37 -33.17 14.88
CA MET A 254 -15.00 -33.67 14.94
C MET A 254 -14.49 -33.88 16.38
N PRO A 255 -13.52 -34.78 16.61
CA PRO A 255 -13.00 -35.08 17.95
C PRO A 255 -12.12 -33.96 18.53
N ASP A 256 -12.22 -33.78 19.85
CA ASP A 256 -11.50 -32.78 20.65
C ASP A 256 -10.00 -33.15 20.81
N PHE A 257 -9.12 -32.32 20.24
CA PHE A 257 -7.66 -32.48 20.29
C PHE A 257 -6.99 -31.72 21.46
N SER A 258 -7.75 -31.20 22.43
CA SER A 258 -7.23 -30.31 23.47
C SER A 258 -6.35 -30.97 24.55
N ALA A 259 -6.09 -32.28 24.50
CA ALA A 259 -5.51 -33.01 25.64
C ALA A 259 -4.01 -33.36 25.56
N GLN A 260 -3.26 -33.00 24.51
CA GLN A 260 -1.93 -33.62 24.28
C GLN A 260 -0.73 -32.68 24.08
N ILE A 261 -0.76 -31.41 24.51
CA ILE A 261 0.43 -30.54 24.43
C ILE A 261 1.13 -30.46 25.80
N PRO A 262 2.32 -31.05 25.99
CA PRO A 262 3.09 -30.93 27.22
C PRO A 262 3.64 -29.50 27.39
N ALA A 263 3.59 -28.98 28.61
CA ALA A 263 4.00 -27.62 28.94
C ALA A 263 5.52 -27.38 28.74
N PRO A 264 5.93 -26.20 28.25
CA PRO A 264 7.35 -25.88 28.06
C PRO A 264 8.07 -25.65 29.40
N PRO A 265 9.38 -25.95 29.51
CA PRO A 265 10.14 -25.79 30.74
C PRO A 265 10.33 -24.31 31.11
N VAL A 266 10.11 -24.00 32.39
CA VAL A 266 10.24 -22.64 32.95
C VAL A 266 11.72 -22.27 33.10
N PRO A 267 12.18 -21.11 32.60
CA PRO A 267 13.57 -20.68 32.79
C PRO A 267 13.83 -20.23 34.23
N VAL A 268 14.89 -20.76 34.84
CA VAL A 268 15.36 -20.38 36.18
C VAL A 268 16.19 -19.10 36.07
N VAL A 269 15.70 -18.00 36.65
CA VAL A 269 16.40 -16.71 36.71
C VAL A 269 17.32 -16.68 37.94
N PRO A 270 18.62 -16.40 37.82
CA PRO A 270 19.52 -16.30 38.96
C PRO A 270 19.29 -15.02 39.79
N PRO A 271 19.56 -15.03 41.11
CA PRO A 271 19.32 -13.86 41.97
C PRO A 271 20.28 -12.71 41.66
N VAL A 272 19.72 -11.49 41.58
CA VAL A 272 20.45 -10.23 41.37
C VAL A 272 21.26 -9.87 42.62
N PRO A 273 22.57 -9.56 42.51
CA PRO A 273 23.36 -9.14 43.67
C PRO A 273 22.98 -7.74 44.16
N ALA A 274 22.94 -7.57 45.48
CA ALA A 274 22.61 -6.32 46.15
C ALA A 274 23.68 -5.23 45.90
N ALA A 275 23.21 -4.01 45.60
CA ALA A 275 24.06 -2.83 45.39
C ALA A 275 24.75 -2.37 46.69
N PRO A 276 26.02 -1.91 46.64
CA PRO A 276 26.72 -1.41 47.81
C PRO A 276 26.20 -0.04 48.25
N ALA A 277 26.09 0.15 49.58
CA ALA A 277 25.74 1.42 50.19
C ALA A 277 26.84 2.47 49.98
N ILE A 278 26.43 3.66 49.54
CA ILE A 278 27.30 4.84 49.34
C ILE A 278 27.53 5.50 50.72
N PRO A 279 28.78 5.93 51.04
CA PRO A 279 29.15 6.48 52.34
C PRO A 279 28.56 7.86 52.64
#